data_AF-A0A954T8N2-F1
#
_entry.id   AF-A0A954T8N2-F1
#
_cell.length_a   1.000
_cell.length_b   1.000
_cell.length_c   1.000
_cell.angle_alpha   90.00
_cell.angle_beta   90.00
_cell.angle_gamma   90.00
#
_symmetry.space_group_name_H-M   'P 1'
#
loop_
_entity.id
_entity.type
_entity.pdbx_description
1 polymer ?
#
loop_
_entity_poly.entity_id
_entity_poly.type
_entity_poly.pdbx_seq_one_letter_code
_entity_poly.pdbx_strand_id
1 'polypeptide(L)'
;IDLRDFGWARGEQWYELMRSYPYGLTYAQHPDAELKGLQDDLIDLSACDQPLLRADWFVATATRPPLYHTLLKLPETVAELERELGVADMADHFLNPKPERISRAGFIRSGVSGQNRLVERHESRHGAYWKSYDFQAGSPRSKLTRFPLGPLDLFPPGKHPYPLQAFRHDGGEMIFHLPNGLQAYLLTDGEGNRIDAGPIEVVSDALKTSGTPAIVNGVSCMACHRHGMIDFQDSIREGSAVFGVAENLIKRLYPTQKVMDRLVESDRQRFLSALDQAVSPFLRTGENMNRPLKELAEPVGEVARLHRLVYLDLQTIACELDIEDPQEILRKVGEKRLKQLGLESLIRAEGVIGRLEWEAIDSVSLMQELARELRATPWRQL
;
A
#
# COMPACT_ATOMS: atom_id res chain seq x y z
N ILE A 1 9.59 -6.78 18.78
CA ILE A 1 9.10 -7.78 17.80
C ILE A 1 10.32 -8.48 17.26
N ASP A 2 10.34 -9.81 17.24
CA ASP A 2 11.44 -10.57 16.62
C ASP A 2 11.02 -10.99 15.20
N LEU A 3 11.74 -10.52 14.17
CA LEU A 3 11.39 -10.78 12.78
C LEU A 3 11.71 -12.21 12.32
N ARG A 4 12.45 -12.98 13.13
CA ARG A 4 12.70 -14.41 12.90
C ARG A 4 11.43 -15.23 12.99
N ASP A 5 10.52 -14.85 13.89
CA ASP A 5 9.20 -15.48 14.06
C ASP A 5 8.32 -15.33 12.80
N PHE A 6 8.64 -14.38 11.94
CA PHE A 6 7.94 -14.09 10.69
C PHE A 6 8.70 -14.57 9.44
N GLY A 7 9.85 -15.24 9.62
CA GLY A 7 10.64 -15.82 8.54
C GLY A 7 11.49 -14.83 7.71
N TRP A 8 11.50 -13.54 8.07
CA TRP A 8 12.21 -12.50 7.31
C TRP A 8 13.73 -12.57 7.44
N ALA A 9 14.24 -13.17 8.53
CA ALA A 9 15.67 -13.34 8.75
C ALA A 9 16.34 -14.40 7.84
N ARG A 10 15.55 -15.15 7.05
CA ARG A 10 16.06 -16.25 6.20
C ARG A 10 16.11 -15.91 4.71
N GLY A 11 15.84 -14.66 4.32
CA GLY A 11 15.81 -14.24 2.93
C GLY A 11 16.31 -12.81 2.70
N GLU A 12 16.21 -12.34 1.46
CA GLU A 12 16.70 -11.02 1.05
C GLU A 12 15.85 -9.83 1.56
N GLN A 13 14.67 -10.11 2.11
CA GLN A 13 13.69 -9.10 2.56
C GLN A 13 14.25 -8.14 3.60
N TRP A 14 15.03 -8.65 4.57
CA TRP A 14 15.70 -7.81 5.56
C TRP A 14 16.72 -6.87 4.91
N TYR A 15 17.51 -7.40 3.97
CA TYR A 15 18.53 -6.61 3.27
C TYR A 15 17.90 -5.52 2.40
N GLU A 16 16.82 -5.82 1.68
CA GLU A 16 16.08 -4.83 0.90
C GLU A 16 15.49 -3.70 1.77
N LEU A 17 14.97 -4.06 2.95
CA LEU A 17 14.52 -3.06 3.93
C LEU A 17 15.67 -2.15 4.36
N MET A 18 16.80 -2.75 4.77
CA MET A 18 17.94 -2.00 5.28
C MET A 18 18.64 -1.14 4.22
N ARG A 19 18.61 -1.54 2.95
CA ARG A 19 19.07 -0.71 1.81
C ARG A 19 18.32 0.61 1.70
N SER A 20 17.06 0.63 2.13
CA SER A 20 16.20 1.80 2.09
C SER A 20 16.21 2.60 3.41
N TYR A 21 16.89 2.10 4.45
CA TYR A 21 16.78 2.66 5.80
C TYR A 21 17.64 3.92 5.98
N PRO A 22 17.05 5.11 6.22
CA PRO A 22 17.78 6.36 6.23
C PRO A 22 18.39 6.71 7.58
N TYR A 23 18.13 5.92 8.63
CA TYR A 23 18.53 6.23 10.01
C TYR A 23 19.70 5.37 10.51
N GLY A 24 20.31 4.54 9.66
CA GLY A 24 21.37 3.63 10.07
C GLY A 24 22.62 4.36 10.56
N LEU A 25 23.03 4.12 11.80
CA LEU A 25 24.27 4.65 12.37
C LEU A 25 25.09 3.50 12.95
N THR A 26 26.41 3.61 12.85
CA THR A 26 27.37 2.78 13.56
C THR A 26 28.21 3.63 14.52
N TYR A 27 28.62 2.99 15.60
CA TYR A 27 29.46 3.53 16.65
C TYR A 27 30.88 2.95 16.61
N ALA A 28 31.24 2.18 15.58
CA ALA A 28 32.57 1.55 15.46
C ALA A 28 33.73 2.56 15.59
N GLN A 29 33.52 3.80 15.15
CA GLN A 29 34.50 4.90 15.23
C GLN A 29 34.17 5.91 16.35
N HIS A 30 33.17 5.64 17.19
CA HIS A 30 32.74 6.54 18.25
C HIS A 30 33.78 6.56 19.40
N PRO A 31 34.05 7.71 20.03
CA PRO A 31 35.01 7.80 21.12
C PRO A 31 34.57 7.04 22.39
N ASP A 32 33.27 6.90 22.61
CA ASP A 32 32.70 6.17 23.74
C ASP A 32 32.94 4.65 23.61
N ALA A 33 33.66 4.07 24.58
CA ALA A 33 33.99 2.65 24.60
C ALA A 33 32.79 1.76 24.98
N GLU A 34 31.87 2.26 25.80
CA GLU A 34 30.68 1.52 26.22
C GLU A 34 29.72 1.35 25.04
N LEU A 35 29.44 2.43 24.30
CA LEU A 35 28.60 2.36 23.09
C LEU A 35 29.16 1.43 22.03
N LYS A 36 30.49 1.38 21.87
CA LYS A 36 31.14 0.40 20.98
C LYS A 36 30.91 -1.03 21.43
N GLY A 37 31.16 -1.32 22.72
CA GLY A 37 30.93 -2.66 23.28
C GLY A 37 29.48 -3.11 23.12
N LEU A 38 28.52 -2.23 23.41
CA LEU A 38 27.09 -2.52 23.23
C LEU A 38 26.73 -2.79 21.76
N GLN A 39 27.31 -2.06 20.81
CA GLN A 39 27.10 -2.34 19.39
C GLN A 39 27.66 -3.71 19.01
N ASP A 40 28.90 -4.02 19.41
CA ASP A 40 29.56 -5.27 19.07
C ASP A 40 28.78 -6.46 19.65
N ASP A 41 28.32 -6.36 20.90
CA ASP A 41 27.44 -7.34 21.53
C ASP A 41 26.13 -7.55 20.73
N LEU A 42 25.51 -6.47 20.25
CA LEU A 42 24.28 -6.55 19.45
C LEU A 42 24.53 -7.24 18.09
N ILE A 43 25.64 -6.92 17.43
CA ILE A 43 26.02 -7.55 16.15
C ILE A 43 26.27 -9.04 16.37
N ASP A 44 27.03 -9.40 17.41
CA ASP A 44 27.35 -10.80 17.73
C ASP A 44 26.10 -11.61 18.08
N LEU A 45 25.18 -11.04 18.87
CA LEU A 45 23.93 -11.72 19.26
C LEU A 45 22.94 -11.86 18.11
N SER A 46 22.92 -10.91 17.18
CA SER A 46 21.96 -10.87 16.07
C SER A 46 22.50 -11.46 14.78
N ALA A 47 23.82 -11.61 14.65
CA ALA A 47 24.53 -11.87 13.40
C ALA A 47 24.15 -10.88 12.27
N CYS A 48 23.92 -9.61 12.63
CA CYS A 48 23.44 -8.57 11.73
C CYS A 48 24.07 -7.21 12.08
N ASP A 49 24.66 -6.53 11.10
CA ASP A 49 25.36 -5.24 11.30
C ASP A 49 24.46 -4.12 11.81
N GLN A 50 23.17 -4.20 11.47
CA GLN A 50 22.13 -3.30 11.95
C GLN A 50 20.89 -4.11 12.29
N PRO A 51 20.72 -4.53 13.55
CA PRO A 51 19.57 -5.34 13.96
C PRO A 51 18.37 -4.49 14.43
N LEU A 52 18.52 -3.16 14.43
CA LEU A 52 17.52 -2.22 14.92
C LEU A 52 16.94 -1.39 13.78
N LEU A 53 15.64 -1.18 13.85
CA LEU A 53 14.89 -0.40 12.88
C LEU A 53 13.86 0.45 13.62
N ARG A 54 13.55 1.62 13.06
CA ARG A 54 12.50 2.48 13.58
C ARG A 54 11.12 1.97 13.16
N ALA A 55 10.28 1.67 14.14
CA ALA A 55 8.97 1.06 13.89
C ALA A 55 8.02 1.96 13.09
N ASP A 56 8.01 3.27 13.36
CA ASP A 56 7.19 4.25 12.64
C ASP A 56 7.59 4.35 11.16
N TRP A 57 8.90 4.48 10.90
CA TRP A 57 9.46 4.46 9.55
C TRP A 57 9.13 3.15 8.83
N PHE A 58 9.27 2.02 9.51
CA PHE A 58 8.98 0.71 8.94
C PHE A 58 7.54 0.59 8.49
N VAL A 59 6.57 0.94 9.34
CA VAL A 59 5.15 0.91 8.97
C VAL A 59 4.90 1.87 7.80
N ALA A 60 5.44 3.09 7.86
CA ALA A 60 5.23 4.11 6.84
C ALA A 60 5.88 3.78 5.49
N THR A 61 6.93 2.95 5.47
CA THR A 61 7.76 2.69 4.27
C THR A 61 7.59 1.29 3.72
N ALA A 62 7.55 0.25 4.57
CA ALA A 62 7.37 -1.15 4.14
C ALA A 62 6.00 -1.41 3.53
N THR A 63 5.01 -0.57 3.83
CA THR A 63 3.66 -0.64 3.27
C THR A 63 3.53 0.10 1.93
N ARG A 64 4.66 0.50 1.34
CA ARG A 64 4.73 1.19 0.05
C ARG A 64 5.75 0.58 -0.90
N PRO A 65 5.58 0.71 -2.22
CA PRO A 65 6.57 0.29 -3.19
C PRO A 65 7.89 1.07 -3.04
N PRO A 66 9.04 0.46 -3.37
CA PRO A 66 9.16 -0.91 -3.88
C PRO A 66 9.11 -1.99 -2.78
N LEU A 67 9.24 -1.61 -1.51
CA LEU A 67 9.31 -2.55 -0.39
C LEU A 67 8.03 -3.37 -0.21
N TYR A 68 6.86 -2.76 -0.34
CA TYR A 68 5.58 -3.48 -0.28
C TYR A 68 5.51 -4.64 -1.27
N HIS A 69 5.92 -4.38 -2.52
CA HIS A 69 5.96 -5.40 -3.57
C HIS A 69 6.98 -6.48 -3.26
N THR A 70 8.17 -6.09 -2.81
CA THR A 70 9.27 -6.99 -2.47
C THR A 70 8.92 -7.90 -1.29
N LEU A 71 8.36 -7.34 -0.23
CA LEU A 71 8.06 -8.04 1.02
C LEU A 71 6.90 -9.02 0.84
N LEU A 72 5.86 -8.64 0.09
CA LEU A 72 4.77 -9.53 -0.29
C LEU A 72 5.10 -10.44 -1.47
N LYS A 73 6.25 -10.23 -2.14
CA LYS A 73 6.65 -10.92 -3.37
C LYS A 73 5.56 -10.83 -4.44
N LEU A 74 4.99 -9.64 -4.61
CA LEU A 74 4.00 -9.41 -5.66
C LEU A 74 4.66 -9.60 -7.03
N PRO A 75 3.95 -10.19 -8.00
CA PRO A 75 4.47 -10.34 -9.35
C PRO A 75 4.39 -9.03 -10.14
N GLU A 76 5.13 -8.95 -11.25
CA GLU A 76 5.20 -7.74 -12.10
C GLU A 76 3.94 -7.55 -12.95
N THR A 77 3.14 -8.61 -13.15
CA THR A 77 1.94 -8.54 -13.97
C THR A 77 0.72 -9.14 -13.28
N VAL A 78 -0.46 -8.63 -13.63
CA VAL A 78 -1.73 -9.15 -13.12
C VAL A 78 -1.96 -10.61 -13.52
N ALA A 79 -1.53 -11.01 -14.72
CA ALA A 79 -1.69 -12.38 -15.21
C ALA A 79 -0.91 -13.39 -14.37
N GLU A 80 0.28 -13.01 -13.88
CA GLU A 80 1.06 -13.83 -12.95
C GLU A 80 0.39 -13.92 -11.59
N LEU A 81 -0.11 -12.81 -11.05
CA LEU A 81 -0.88 -12.79 -9.79
C LEU A 81 -2.10 -13.69 -9.89
N GLU A 82 -2.86 -13.55 -10.98
CA GLU A 82 -4.07 -14.33 -11.24
C GLU A 82 -3.78 -15.83 -11.30
N ARG A 83 -2.62 -16.23 -11.87
CA ARG A 83 -2.17 -17.62 -11.85
C ARG A 83 -1.81 -18.11 -10.44
N GLU A 84 -1.10 -17.30 -9.65
CA GLU A 84 -0.73 -17.65 -8.28
C GLU A 84 -1.94 -17.80 -7.35
N LEU A 85 -2.96 -16.96 -7.55
CA LEU A 85 -4.22 -16.99 -6.81
C LEU A 85 -5.19 -18.09 -7.27
N GLY A 86 -4.87 -18.79 -8.35
CA GLY A 86 -5.71 -19.85 -8.92
C GLY A 86 -6.96 -19.33 -9.64
N VAL A 87 -6.88 -18.13 -10.23
CA VAL A 87 -7.96 -17.49 -10.98
C VAL A 87 -7.67 -17.40 -12.48
N ALA A 88 -6.77 -18.23 -13.02
CA ALA A 88 -6.39 -18.20 -14.44
C ALA A 88 -7.53 -18.60 -15.41
N ASP A 89 -8.56 -19.30 -14.94
CA ASP A 89 -9.67 -19.82 -15.76
C ASP A 89 -10.83 -18.80 -15.93
N MET A 90 -10.56 -17.49 -15.83
CA MET A 90 -11.58 -16.44 -15.91
C MET A 90 -12.42 -16.53 -17.20
N ALA A 91 -11.80 -16.91 -18.31
CA ALA A 91 -12.48 -17.08 -19.59
C ALA A 91 -13.57 -18.17 -19.54
N ASP A 92 -13.31 -19.29 -18.85
CA ASP A 92 -14.32 -20.33 -18.65
C ASP A 92 -15.43 -19.85 -17.71
N HIS A 93 -15.05 -19.22 -16.60
CA HIS A 93 -16.02 -18.65 -15.65
C HIS A 93 -16.92 -17.61 -16.33
N PHE A 94 -16.37 -16.79 -17.22
CA PHE A 94 -17.12 -15.83 -18.01
C PHE A 94 -18.14 -16.49 -18.95
N LEU A 95 -17.79 -17.63 -19.58
CA LEU A 95 -18.70 -18.37 -20.46
C LEU A 95 -19.78 -19.11 -19.66
N ASN A 96 -19.42 -19.60 -18.48
CA ASN A 96 -20.26 -20.42 -17.60
C ASN A 96 -20.44 -19.81 -16.20
N PRO A 97 -20.95 -18.58 -16.08
CA PRO A 97 -20.94 -17.86 -14.82
C PRO A 97 -21.81 -18.54 -13.76
N LYS A 98 -21.21 -18.61 -12.57
CA LYS A 98 -21.82 -18.96 -11.28
C LYS A 98 -21.42 -17.87 -10.29
N PRO A 99 -22.37 -17.28 -9.53
CA PRO A 99 -22.08 -16.13 -8.67
C PRO A 99 -20.92 -16.33 -7.70
N GLU A 100 -20.75 -17.56 -7.20
CA GLU A 100 -19.69 -17.92 -6.26
C GLU A 100 -18.29 -17.83 -6.91
N ARG A 101 -18.19 -18.12 -8.21
CA ARG A 101 -16.95 -18.15 -8.99
C ARG A 101 -16.62 -16.83 -9.67
N ILE A 102 -17.63 -16.17 -10.22
CA ILE A 102 -17.49 -14.89 -10.92
C ILE A 102 -18.74 -14.04 -10.71
N SER A 103 -18.55 -12.78 -10.32
CA SER A 103 -19.65 -11.81 -10.18
C SER A 103 -19.17 -10.40 -10.52
N ARG A 104 -19.98 -9.65 -11.25
CA ARG A 104 -19.69 -8.27 -11.67
C ARG A 104 -20.68 -7.27 -11.11
N ALA A 105 -20.21 -6.06 -10.91
CA ALA A 105 -21.04 -4.87 -10.79
C ALA A 105 -20.38 -3.72 -11.56
N GLY A 106 -21.19 -2.85 -12.16
CA GLY A 106 -20.69 -1.63 -12.77
C GLY A 106 -21.49 -0.42 -12.34
N PHE A 107 -20.82 0.71 -12.23
CA PHE A 107 -21.43 1.98 -11.84
C PHE A 107 -20.89 3.13 -12.69
N ILE A 108 -21.78 4.07 -13.01
CA ILE A 108 -21.53 5.16 -13.97
C ILE A 108 -20.71 6.30 -13.36
N ARG A 109 -20.78 6.46 -12.03
CA ARG A 109 -19.94 7.38 -11.27
C ARG A 109 -19.31 6.62 -10.11
N SER A 110 -18.00 6.38 -10.19
CA SER A 110 -17.21 5.90 -9.05
C SER A 110 -17.09 6.99 -7.99
N GLY A 111 -17.18 6.62 -6.72
CA GLY A 111 -16.93 7.52 -5.59
C GLY A 111 -15.46 7.98 -5.49
N VAL A 112 -14.55 7.34 -6.22
CA VAL A 112 -13.11 7.64 -6.20
C VAL A 112 -12.67 8.48 -7.41
N SER A 113 -13.08 8.12 -8.63
CA SER A 113 -12.63 8.77 -9.87
C SER A 113 -13.71 9.57 -10.62
N GLY A 114 -14.99 9.47 -10.22
CA GLY A 114 -16.11 10.07 -10.94
C GLY A 114 -16.40 9.49 -12.33
N GLN A 115 -15.58 8.55 -12.82
CA GLN A 115 -15.73 7.85 -14.10
C GLN A 115 -16.53 6.54 -13.96
N ASN A 116 -16.85 5.91 -15.09
CA ASN A 116 -17.35 4.54 -15.09
C ASN A 116 -16.32 3.62 -14.41
N ARG A 117 -16.78 2.62 -13.66
CA ARG A 117 -15.92 1.56 -13.12
C ARG A 117 -16.70 0.25 -13.08
N LEU A 118 -16.00 -0.83 -13.41
CA LEU A 118 -16.51 -2.18 -13.26
C LEU A 118 -15.69 -2.87 -12.19
N VAL A 119 -16.34 -3.59 -11.28
CA VAL A 119 -15.68 -4.48 -10.33
C VAL A 119 -16.10 -5.91 -10.63
N GLU A 120 -15.13 -6.81 -10.57
CA GLU A 120 -15.30 -8.24 -10.83
C GLU A 120 -14.68 -9.02 -9.69
N ARG A 121 -15.49 -9.86 -9.07
CA ARG A 121 -15.09 -10.79 -8.03
C ARG A 121 -14.84 -12.15 -8.66
N HIS A 122 -13.76 -12.80 -8.24
CA HIS A 122 -13.49 -14.21 -8.47
C HIS A 122 -13.29 -14.95 -7.14
N GLU A 123 -13.70 -16.22 -7.10
CA GLU A 123 -13.23 -17.15 -6.06
C GLU A 123 -11.73 -17.36 -6.22
N SER A 124 -10.96 -17.28 -5.12
CA SER A 124 -9.51 -17.48 -5.15
C SER A 124 -9.06 -18.47 -4.07
N ARG A 125 -7.82 -18.96 -4.19
CA ARG A 125 -7.24 -19.97 -3.28
C ARG A 125 -7.40 -19.66 -1.78
N HIS A 126 -7.40 -18.38 -1.40
CA HIS A 126 -7.45 -17.93 -0.01
C HIS A 126 -8.74 -17.18 0.36
N GLY A 127 -9.71 -17.12 -0.54
CA GLY A 127 -10.98 -16.43 -0.33
C GLY A 127 -11.50 -15.83 -1.64
N ALA A 128 -11.38 -14.52 -1.75
CA ALA A 128 -11.76 -13.77 -2.95
C ALA A 128 -10.59 -13.00 -3.54
N TYR A 129 -10.64 -12.82 -4.85
CA TYR A 129 -9.88 -11.87 -5.66
C TYR A 129 -10.86 -10.91 -6.31
N TRP A 130 -10.69 -9.62 -6.08
CA TRP A 130 -11.46 -8.55 -6.70
C TRP A 130 -10.56 -7.80 -7.65
N LYS A 131 -11.09 -7.47 -8.83
CA LYS A 131 -10.43 -6.68 -9.85
C LYS A 131 -11.35 -5.54 -10.26
N SER A 132 -10.85 -4.31 -10.27
CA SER A 132 -11.50 -3.21 -10.98
C SER A 132 -10.98 -3.06 -12.40
N TYR A 133 -11.84 -2.53 -13.24
CA TYR A 133 -11.50 -2.03 -14.56
C TYR A 133 -11.85 -0.56 -14.58
N ASP A 134 -10.82 0.26 -14.72
CA ASP A 134 -10.89 1.72 -14.68
C ASP A 134 -10.73 2.31 -16.10
N PHE A 135 -11.35 3.46 -16.34
CA PHE A 135 -11.44 4.07 -17.65
C PHE A 135 -11.09 5.55 -17.58
N GLN A 136 -10.18 6.00 -18.45
CA GLN A 136 -9.91 7.42 -18.66
C GLN A 136 -11.07 8.10 -19.38
N ALA A 137 -11.18 9.41 -19.18
CA ALA A 137 -12.20 10.21 -19.86
C ALA A 137 -11.99 10.15 -21.38
N GLY A 138 -13.04 9.77 -22.11
CA GLY A 138 -13.00 9.68 -23.57
C GLY A 138 -12.43 8.38 -24.14
N SER A 139 -11.99 7.43 -23.29
CA SER A 139 -11.49 6.14 -23.76
C SER A 139 -12.53 5.41 -24.63
N PRO A 140 -12.12 4.83 -25.77
CA PRO A 140 -13.03 4.11 -26.64
C PRO A 140 -13.56 2.89 -25.89
N ARG A 141 -14.85 2.60 -26.08
CA ARG A 141 -15.51 1.42 -25.47
C ARG A 141 -15.54 1.42 -23.93
N SER A 142 -15.43 2.60 -23.30
CA SER A 142 -15.51 2.79 -21.84
C SER A 142 -16.93 2.90 -21.28
N LYS A 143 -17.95 3.09 -22.14
CA LYS A 143 -19.35 3.21 -21.71
C LYS A 143 -19.93 1.85 -21.35
N LEU A 144 -19.85 1.47 -20.07
CA LEU A 144 -20.26 0.16 -19.56
C LEU A 144 -21.70 -0.23 -19.89
N THR A 145 -22.63 0.73 -20.00
CA THR A 145 -24.00 0.41 -20.43
C THR A 145 -24.07 -0.12 -21.86
N ARG A 146 -23.07 0.15 -22.71
CA ARG A 146 -22.95 -0.40 -24.08
C ARG A 146 -21.97 -1.56 -24.17
N PHE A 147 -20.94 -1.54 -23.32
CA PHE A 147 -19.84 -2.51 -23.37
C PHE A 147 -19.64 -3.28 -22.05
N PRO A 148 -20.66 -3.95 -21.48
CA PRO A 148 -20.55 -4.61 -20.17
C PRO A 148 -19.85 -6.00 -20.22
N LEU A 149 -19.66 -6.57 -21.40
CA LEU A 149 -19.18 -7.93 -21.58
C LEU A 149 -17.69 -7.97 -21.97
N GLY A 150 -16.87 -7.07 -21.42
CA GLY A 150 -15.41 -7.09 -21.62
C GLY A 150 -14.66 -7.81 -20.51
N PRO A 151 -13.33 -7.66 -20.41
CA PRO A 151 -12.50 -6.88 -21.34
C PRO A 151 -12.23 -7.66 -22.64
N LEU A 152 -11.79 -6.96 -23.70
CA LEU A 152 -11.56 -7.57 -25.02
C LEU A 152 -10.42 -8.61 -25.02
N ASP A 153 -9.46 -8.46 -24.13
CA ASP A 153 -8.26 -9.28 -23.94
C ASP A 153 -8.48 -10.48 -23.00
N LEU A 154 -9.70 -10.66 -22.47
CA LEU A 154 -10.07 -11.86 -21.69
C LEU A 154 -9.91 -13.17 -22.49
N PHE A 155 -9.95 -13.08 -23.83
CA PHE A 155 -9.78 -14.19 -24.75
C PHE A 155 -8.66 -13.89 -25.73
N PRO A 156 -8.07 -14.92 -26.39
CA PRO A 156 -7.08 -14.70 -27.44
C PRO A 156 -7.58 -13.72 -28.51
N PRO A 157 -6.68 -12.95 -29.17
CA PRO A 157 -7.06 -11.92 -30.13
C PRO A 157 -8.09 -12.41 -31.18
N GLY A 158 -9.20 -11.68 -31.28
CA GLY A 158 -10.29 -12.00 -32.21
C GLY A 158 -11.19 -13.18 -31.82
N LYS A 159 -11.04 -13.75 -30.62
CA LYS A 159 -11.83 -14.88 -30.12
C LYS A 159 -12.88 -14.52 -29.07
N HIS A 160 -12.94 -13.26 -28.64
CA HIS A 160 -13.93 -12.82 -27.68
C HIS A 160 -15.36 -13.09 -28.22
N PRO A 161 -16.24 -13.81 -27.48
CA PRO A 161 -17.57 -14.22 -27.96
C PRO A 161 -18.56 -13.05 -28.13
N TYR A 162 -18.37 -11.97 -27.37
CA TYR A 162 -19.17 -10.74 -27.45
C TYR A 162 -18.32 -9.50 -27.80
N PRO A 163 -17.60 -9.50 -28.93
CA PRO A 163 -16.59 -8.50 -29.23
C PRO A 163 -17.19 -7.12 -29.56
N LEU A 164 -18.50 -7.00 -29.72
CA LEU A 164 -19.21 -5.73 -29.91
C LEU A 164 -19.69 -5.12 -28.58
N GLN A 165 -19.75 -5.92 -27.51
CA GLN A 165 -20.15 -5.52 -26.16
C GLN A 165 -19.00 -5.59 -25.15
N ALA A 166 -17.78 -5.87 -25.61
CA ALA A 166 -16.58 -5.88 -24.76
C ALA A 166 -15.96 -4.49 -24.62
N PHE A 167 -15.42 -4.16 -23.44
CA PHE A 167 -14.71 -2.90 -23.20
C PHE A 167 -13.19 -3.03 -23.38
N ARG A 168 -12.50 -1.89 -23.40
CA ARG A 168 -11.04 -1.78 -23.13
C ARG A 168 -10.89 -0.89 -21.90
N HIS A 169 -10.03 -1.28 -20.98
CA HIS A 169 -9.76 -0.54 -19.74
C HIS A 169 -8.37 0.06 -19.79
N ASP A 170 -8.13 1.07 -18.96
CA ASP A 170 -6.88 1.85 -18.93
C ASP A 170 -6.04 1.55 -17.67
N GLY A 171 -6.59 0.76 -16.76
CA GLY A 171 -5.94 0.34 -15.52
C GLY A 171 -6.88 -0.49 -14.66
N GLY A 172 -6.39 -0.88 -13.49
CA GLY A 172 -7.15 -1.65 -12.53
C GLY A 172 -6.52 -1.69 -11.16
N GLU A 173 -7.35 -2.03 -10.18
CA GLU A 173 -6.99 -2.25 -8.80
C GLU A 173 -7.42 -3.65 -8.40
N MET A 174 -6.53 -4.38 -7.75
CA MET A 174 -6.79 -5.73 -7.29
C MET A 174 -6.77 -5.75 -5.77
N ILE A 175 -7.76 -6.42 -5.18
CA ILE A 175 -7.86 -6.67 -3.73
C ILE A 175 -8.03 -8.17 -3.54
N PHE A 176 -7.15 -8.81 -2.78
CA PHE A 176 -7.19 -10.25 -2.60
C PHE A 176 -6.82 -10.68 -1.20
N HIS A 177 -7.35 -11.83 -0.80
CA HIS A 177 -7.06 -12.40 0.51
C HIS A 177 -5.70 -13.11 0.51
N LEU A 178 -4.95 -12.91 1.58
CA LEU A 178 -3.75 -13.63 1.93
C LEU A 178 -4.08 -14.91 2.73
N PRO A 179 -3.13 -15.85 2.88
CA PRO A 179 -3.36 -17.08 3.64
C PRO A 179 -3.83 -16.88 5.09
N ASN A 180 -3.47 -15.76 5.71
CA ASN A 180 -3.88 -15.38 7.07
C ASN A 180 -5.23 -14.65 7.12
N GLY A 181 -5.92 -14.47 5.99
CA GLY A 181 -7.21 -13.80 5.90
C GLY A 181 -7.15 -12.27 5.80
N LEU A 182 -5.98 -11.65 5.96
CA LEU A 182 -5.80 -10.22 5.65
C LEU A 182 -5.87 -9.97 4.13
N GLN A 183 -5.95 -8.71 3.73
CA GLN A 183 -5.98 -8.30 2.33
C GLN A 183 -4.62 -7.77 1.87
N ALA A 184 -4.31 -8.02 0.60
CA ALA A 184 -3.25 -7.39 -0.15
C ALA A 184 -3.81 -6.71 -1.40
N TYR A 185 -3.02 -5.80 -1.95
CA TYR A 185 -3.45 -4.85 -2.95
C TYR A 185 -2.44 -4.81 -4.10
N LEU A 186 -2.94 -4.60 -5.32
CA LEU A 186 -2.09 -4.38 -6.49
C LEU A 186 -2.74 -3.30 -7.36
N LEU A 187 -1.93 -2.39 -7.90
CA LEU A 187 -2.34 -1.44 -8.93
C LEU A 187 -1.69 -1.83 -10.24
N THR A 188 -2.41 -1.73 -11.36
CA THR A 188 -1.86 -1.99 -12.69
C THR A 188 -2.26 -0.94 -13.72
N ASP A 189 -1.43 -0.80 -14.74
CA ASP A 189 -1.78 -0.08 -15.96
C ASP A 189 -2.76 -0.86 -16.86
N GLY A 190 -3.13 -0.29 -18.00
CA GLY A 190 -4.06 -0.89 -18.96
C GLY A 190 -3.53 -2.14 -19.68
N GLU A 191 -2.21 -2.39 -19.63
CA GLU A 191 -1.57 -3.59 -20.18
C GLU A 191 -1.40 -4.68 -19.10
N GLY A 192 -1.81 -4.39 -17.85
CA GLY A 192 -1.72 -5.31 -16.73
C GLY A 192 -0.36 -5.36 -16.05
N ASN A 193 0.53 -4.40 -16.33
CA ASN A 193 1.80 -4.27 -15.60
C ASN A 193 1.56 -3.59 -14.26
N ARG A 194 2.25 -4.05 -13.22
CA ARG A 194 2.20 -3.47 -11.88
C ARG A 194 2.72 -2.03 -11.90
N ILE A 195 2.02 -1.16 -11.19
CA ILE A 195 2.44 0.23 -10.96
C ILE A 195 2.49 0.54 -9.45
N ASP A 196 3.30 1.53 -9.09
CA ASP A 196 3.50 1.91 -7.70
C ASP A 196 2.39 2.84 -7.18
N ALA A 197 1.85 3.67 -8.06
CA ALA A 197 0.84 4.66 -7.73
C ALA A 197 -0.12 4.88 -8.89
N GLY A 198 -1.39 5.13 -8.55
CA GLY A 198 -2.40 5.53 -9.52
C GLY A 198 -2.16 6.96 -10.03
N PRO A 199 -2.48 7.27 -11.30
CA PRO A 199 -2.35 8.61 -11.84
C PRO A 199 -3.26 9.60 -11.11
N ILE A 200 -2.69 10.69 -10.60
CA ILE A 200 -3.38 11.68 -9.76
C ILE A 200 -4.57 12.35 -10.47
N GLU A 201 -4.53 12.39 -11.80
CA GLU A 201 -5.58 12.96 -12.66
C GLU A 201 -6.85 12.09 -12.66
N VAL A 202 -6.74 10.84 -12.21
CA VAL A 202 -7.84 9.86 -12.18
C VAL A 202 -8.34 9.65 -10.76
N VAL A 203 -7.44 9.58 -9.77
CA VAL A 203 -7.77 9.31 -8.36
C VAL A 203 -6.82 10.06 -7.43
N SER A 204 -7.33 10.52 -6.28
CA SER A 204 -6.54 11.29 -5.32
C SER A 204 -6.92 10.97 -3.87
N ASP A 205 -5.91 10.92 -3.00
CA ASP A 205 -6.05 10.74 -1.56
C ASP A 205 -6.08 12.10 -0.85
N ALA A 206 -7.28 12.53 -0.44
CA ALA A 206 -7.47 13.78 0.28
C ALA A 206 -6.74 13.82 1.63
N LEU A 207 -6.56 12.66 2.28
CA LEU A 207 -5.84 12.54 3.55
C LEU A 207 -4.33 12.52 3.37
N LYS A 208 -3.85 12.41 2.12
CA LYS A 208 -2.43 12.29 1.77
C LYS A 208 -1.73 11.22 2.61
N THR A 209 -2.34 10.04 2.71
CA THR A 209 -1.87 8.94 3.57
C THR A 209 -0.43 8.55 3.28
N SER A 210 -0.04 8.62 2.00
CA SER A 210 1.32 8.38 1.53
C SER A 210 2.27 9.59 1.64
N GLY A 211 1.83 10.68 2.27
CA GLY A 211 2.53 11.98 2.31
C GLY A 211 2.24 12.89 1.12
N THR A 212 1.62 12.37 0.05
CA THR A 212 1.17 13.15 -1.12
C THR A 212 -0.27 12.76 -1.46
N PRO A 213 -0.97 13.52 -2.32
CA PRO A 213 -2.31 13.14 -2.76
C PRO A 213 -2.34 11.92 -3.68
N ALA A 214 -1.19 11.34 -4.05
CA ALA A 214 -1.17 10.15 -4.90
C ALA A 214 -1.67 8.92 -4.14
N ILE A 215 -2.48 8.10 -4.82
CA ILE A 215 -2.88 6.78 -4.34
C ILE A 215 -1.72 5.82 -4.54
N VAL A 216 -1.01 5.49 -3.46
CA VAL A 216 0.16 4.60 -3.48
C VAL A 216 -0.27 3.19 -3.09
N ASN A 217 0.12 2.20 -3.91
CA ASN A 217 -0.21 0.80 -3.69
C ASN A 217 0.21 0.34 -2.29
N GLY A 218 -0.62 -0.45 -1.61
CA GLY A 218 -0.42 -0.81 -0.21
C GLY A 218 -1.03 0.24 0.73
N VAL A 219 -0.25 1.23 1.17
CA VAL A 219 -0.64 2.16 2.26
C VAL A 219 -1.97 2.88 2.00
N SER A 220 -2.20 3.42 0.79
CA SER A 220 -3.45 4.13 0.49
C SER A 220 -4.63 3.15 0.43
N CYS A 221 -4.39 1.93 -0.05
CA CYS A 221 -5.39 0.88 -0.14
C CYS A 221 -5.80 0.38 1.25
N MET A 222 -4.84 0.17 2.16
CA MET A 222 -5.10 -0.22 3.55
C MET A 222 -5.95 0.83 4.29
N ALA A 223 -5.64 2.12 4.12
CA ALA A 223 -6.41 3.20 4.75
C ALA A 223 -7.83 3.33 4.18
N CYS A 224 -7.99 3.19 2.86
CA CYS A 224 -9.29 3.22 2.19
C CYS A 224 -10.15 2.00 2.59
N HIS A 225 -9.55 0.81 2.54
CA HIS A 225 -10.17 -0.48 2.86
C HIS A 225 -9.96 -0.90 4.32
N ARG A 226 -9.87 0.06 5.24
CA ARG A 226 -9.71 -0.20 6.68
C ARG A 226 -10.78 -1.12 7.29
N HIS A 227 -11.94 -1.20 6.64
CA HIS A 227 -13.05 -2.09 7.03
C HIS A 227 -13.34 -3.17 5.99
N GLY A 228 -12.38 -3.47 5.10
CA GLY A 228 -12.50 -4.46 4.03
C GLY A 228 -13.18 -3.93 2.78
N MET A 229 -13.95 -4.79 2.12
CA MET A 229 -14.67 -4.43 0.90
C MET A 229 -15.71 -3.33 1.16
N ILE A 230 -15.75 -2.34 0.27
CA ILE A 230 -16.65 -1.20 0.35
C ILE A 230 -17.94 -1.54 -0.41
N ASP A 231 -19.08 -1.16 0.16
CA ASP A 231 -20.39 -1.41 -0.43
C ASP A 231 -20.57 -0.56 -1.72
N PHE A 232 -21.23 -1.12 -2.73
CA PHE A 232 -21.52 -0.47 -4.01
C PHE A 232 -22.85 -0.95 -4.59
N GLN A 233 -23.41 -0.16 -5.50
CA GLN A 233 -24.66 -0.49 -6.17
C GLN A 233 -24.42 -0.72 -7.67
N ASP A 234 -24.84 -1.89 -8.16
CA ASP A 234 -24.80 -2.17 -9.59
C ASP A 234 -25.86 -1.36 -10.35
N SER A 235 -25.46 -0.80 -11.49
CA SER A 235 -26.34 -0.11 -12.44
C SER A 235 -26.42 -0.80 -13.79
N ILE A 236 -25.61 -1.83 -14.04
CA ILE A 236 -25.47 -2.44 -15.37
C ILE A 236 -26.50 -3.52 -15.63
N ARG A 237 -26.84 -4.33 -14.62
CA ARG A 237 -27.77 -5.45 -14.77
C ARG A 237 -29.09 -5.02 -15.43
N GLU A 238 -29.66 -3.91 -14.97
CA GLU A 238 -30.93 -3.36 -15.48
C GLU A 238 -30.72 -2.18 -16.46
N GLY A 239 -29.56 -1.51 -16.41
CA GLY A 239 -29.28 -0.29 -17.17
C GLY A 239 -28.50 -0.51 -18.47
N SER A 240 -28.16 -1.75 -18.83
CA SER A 240 -27.43 -2.04 -20.07
C SER A 240 -28.32 -1.88 -21.32
N ALA A 241 -27.73 -1.36 -22.40
CA ALA A 241 -28.32 -1.27 -23.73
C ALA A 241 -27.92 -2.48 -24.60
N VAL A 242 -27.94 -3.67 -24.01
CA VAL A 242 -27.58 -4.94 -24.64
C VAL A 242 -28.79 -5.87 -24.54
N PHE A 243 -29.13 -6.53 -25.64
CA PHE A 243 -30.38 -7.27 -25.79
C PHE A 243 -30.15 -8.71 -26.28
N GLY A 244 -31.12 -9.58 -26.05
CA GLY A 244 -31.13 -10.94 -26.57
C GLY A 244 -30.15 -11.86 -25.85
N VAL A 245 -29.42 -12.69 -26.60
CA VAL A 245 -28.53 -13.72 -26.00
C VAL A 245 -27.44 -13.10 -25.13
N ALA A 246 -26.91 -11.93 -25.51
CA ALA A 246 -25.89 -11.22 -24.72
C ALA A 246 -26.46 -10.68 -23.39
N GLU A 247 -27.73 -10.26 -23.37
CA GLU A 247 -28.42 -9.80 -22.16
C GLU A 247 -28.56 -10.93 -21.13
N ASN A 248 -28.82 -12.16 -21.59
CA ASN A 248 -28.87 -13.33 -20.70
C ASN A 248 -27.52 -13.56 -20.01
N LEU A 249 -26.41 -13.34 -20.71
CA LEU A 249 -25.08 -13.44 -20.10
C LEU A 249 -24.86 -12.34 -19.07
N ILE A 250 -25.26 -11.09 -19.37
CA ILE A 250 -25.21 -9.98 -18.41
C ILE A 250 -25.96 -10.35 -17.13
N LYS A 251 -27.20 -10.85 -17.23
CA LYS A 251 -28.00 -11.24 -16.05
C LYS A 251 -27.38 -12.35 -15.22
N ARG A 252 -26.45 -13.15 -15.78
CA ARG A 252 -25.72 -14.19 -15.05
C ARG A 252 -24.40 -13.69 -14.47
N LEU A 253 -23.68 -12.81 -15.17
CA LEU A 253 -22.43 -12.21 -14.69
C LEU A 253 -22.66 -11.13 -13.63
N TYR A 254 -23.75 -10.37 -13.76
CA TYR A 254 -24.12 -9.29 -12.86
C TYR A 254 -25.26 -9.79 -11.98
N PRO A 255 -24.99 -10.45 -10.85
CA PRO A 255 -26.04 -11.02 -10.02
C PRO A 255 -26.96 -9.92 -9.45
N THR A 256 -28.11 -10.31 -8.89
CA THR A 256 -28.95 -9.34 -8.17
C THR A 256 -28.17 -8.68 -7.04
N GLN A 257 -28.48 -7.42 -6.71
CA GLN A 257 -27.81 -6.69 -5.62
C GLN A 257 -27.73 -7.50 -4.33
N LYS A 258 -28.83 -8.15 -3.91
CA LYS A 258 -28.87 -9.01 -2.72
C LYS A 258 -27.84 -10.16 -2.72
N VAL A 259 -27.50 -10.71 -3.89
CA VAL A 259 -26.49 -11.76 -4.02
C VAL A 259 -25.09 -11.13 -3.96
N MET A 260 -24.88 -10.00 -4.64
CA MET A 260 -23.62 -9.27 -4.57
C MET A 260 -23.30 -8.81 -3.13
N ASP A 261 -24.27 -8.22 -2.43
CA ASP A 261 -24.11 -7.75 -1.04
C ASP A 261 -23.68 -8.88 -0.10
N ARG A 262 -24.19 -10.10 -0.31
CA ARG A 262 -23.78 -11.28 0.48
C ARG A 262 -22.34 -11.68 0.21
N LEU A 263 -21.89 -11.60 -1.04
CA LEU A 263 -20.50 -11.90 -1.41
C LEU A 263 -19.56 -10.85 -0.83
N VAL A 264 -19.88 -9.56 -1.00
CA VAL A 264 -19.15 -8.44 -0.42
C VAL A 264 -19.06 -8.56 1.10
N GLU A 265 -20.17 -8.86 1.77
CA GLU A 265 -20.19 -9.01 3.22
C GLU A 265 -19.38 -10.22 3.69
N SER A 266 -19.49 -11.36 3.01
CA SER A 266 -18.69 -12.55 3.34
C SER A 266 -17.20 -12.28 3.25
N ASP A 267 -16.77 -11.60 2.19
CA ASP A 267 -15.36 -11.24 1.97
C ASP A 267 -14.90 -10.18 2.99
N ARG A 268 -15.75 -9.20 3.30
CA ARG A 268 -15.51 -8.20 4.35
C ARG A 268 -15.32 -8.82 5.72
N GLN A 269 -16.18 -9.76 6.11
CA GLN A 269 -16.10 -10.42 7.42
C GLN A 269 -14.87 -11.30 7.56
N ARG A 270 -14.44 -11.97 6.48
CA ARG A 270 -13.16 -12.70 6.45
C ARG A 270 -12.00 -11.78 6.79
N PHE A 271 -11.91 -10.63 6.13
CA PHE A 271 -10.88 -9.64 6.40
C PHE A 271 -10.97 -9.07 7.82
N LEU A 272 -12.15 -8.63 8.26
CA LEU A 272 -12.34 -8.05 9.59
C LEU A 272 -12.01 -9.02 10.72
N SER A 273 -12.30 -10.31 10.55
CA SER A 273 -11.94 -11.33 11.54
C SER A 273 -10.43 -11.50 11.67
N ALA A 274 -9.69 -11.48 10.55
CA ALA A 274 -8.24 -11.52 10.56
C ALA A 274 -7.63 -10.23 11.12
N LEU A 275 -8.20 -9.07 10.76
CA LEU A 275 -7.75 -7.76 11.25
C LEU A 275 -7.95 -7.65 12.76
N ASP A 276 -9.13 -8.04 13.29
CA ASP A 276 -9.42 -7.99 14.73
C ASP A 276 -8.40 -8.81 15.53
N GLN A 277 -8.04 -10.01 15.05
CA GLN A 277 -7.00 -10.84 15.68
C GLN A 277 -5.62 -10.17 15.65
N ALA A 278 -5.28 -9.50 14.56
CA ALA A 278 -3.97 -8.85 14.40
C ALA A 278 -3.82 -7.61 15.29
N VAL A 279 -4.88 -6.79 15.42
CA VAL A 279 -4.75 -5.46 16.04
C VAL A 279 -5.33 -5.36 17.45
N SER A 280 -6.30 -6.20 17.81
CA SER A 280 -6.97 -6.12 19.13
C SER A 280 -6.03 -6.22 20.33
N PRO A 281 -4.98 -7.08 20.34
CA PRO A 281 -4.05 -7.15 21.46
C PRO A 281 -3.32 -5.83 21.77
N PHE A 282 -3.25 -4.92 20.79
CA PHE A 282 -2.54 -3.64 20.90
C PHE A 282 -3.49 -2.46 21.02
N LEU A 283 -4.62 -2.47 20.29
CA LEU A 283 -5.53 -1.33 20.19
C LEU A 283 -6.66 -1.35 21.22
N ARG A 284 -7.07 -2.52 21.71
CA ARG A 284 -8.09 -2.63 22.76
C ARG A 284 -7.41 -2.58 24.13
N THR A 285 -6.92 -1.40 24.47
CA THR A 285 -6.29 -1.10 25.76
C THR A 285 -6.90 0.20 26.33
N GLY A 286 -6.86 0.36 27.66
CA GLY A 286 -7.38 1.57 28.32
C GLY A 286 -8.83 1.93 27.95
N GLU A 287 -9.04 3.14 27.43
CA GLU A 287 -10.35 3.63 27.00
C GLU A 287 -10.94 2.87 25.79
N ASN A 288 -10.11 2.15 25.04
CA ASN A 288 -10.51 1.43 23.84
C ASN A 288 -10.92 -0.04 24.09
N MET A 289 -10.81 -0.55 25.33
CA MET A 289 -11.04 -1.97 25.68
C MET A 289 -12.34 -2.56 25.06
N ASN A 290 -13.43 -1.80 25.13
CA ASN A 290 -14.76 -2.26 24.70
C ASN A 290 -15.21 -1.67 23.36
N ARG A 291 -14.37 -0.88 22.68
CA ARG A 291 -14.76 -0.24 21.41
C ARG A 291 -14.78 -1.26 20.28
N PRO A 292 -15.79 -1.25 19.40
CA PRO A 292 -15.81 -2.15 18.25
C PRO A 292 -14.66 -1.80 17.30
N LEU A 293 -14.13 -2.80 16.58
CA LEU A 293 -13.00 -2.63 15.65
C LEU A 293 -13.19 -1.46 14.67
N LYS A 294 -14.42 -1.28 14.17
CA LYS A 294 -14.76 -0.22 13.20
C LYS A 294 -14.63 1.22 13.74
N GLU A 295 -14.52 1.37 15.06
CA GLU A 295 -14.31 2.65 15.72
C GLU A 295 -12.84 2.88 16.11
N LEU A 296 -12.00 1.85 16.01
CA LEU A 296 -10.57 1.97 16.24
C LEU A 296 -9.91 2.62 15.02
N ALA A 297 -8.83 3.37 15.26
CA ALA A 297 -8.03 3.92 14.18
C ALA A 297 -7.38 2.77 13.39
N GLU A 298 -7.32 2.92 12.06
CA GLU A 298 -6.56 2.01 11.22
C GLU A 298 -5.06 2.33 11.41
N PRO A 299 -4.27 1.42 12.00
CA PRO A 299 -2.96 1.77 12.54
C PRO A 299 -1.92 2.09 11.46
N VAL A 300 -1.98 1.47 10.28
CA VAL A 300 -0.97 1.66 9.23
C VAL A 300 -1.06 3.05 8.63
N GLY A 301 -2.25 3.43 8.17
CA GLY A 301 -2.51 4.74 7.58
C GLY A 301 -2.32 5.87 8.60
N GLU A 302 -2.67 5.65 9.87
CA GLU A 302 -2.42 6.63 10.94
C GLU A 302 -0.92 6.87 11.13
N VAL A 303 -0.14 5.82 11.34
CA VAL A 303 1.31 5.91 11.53
C VAL A 303 1.98 6.49 10.29
N ALA A 304 1.57 6.08 9.09
CA ALA A 304 2.11 6.62 7.84
C ALA A 304 1.89 8.13 7.73
N ARG A 305 0.69 8.64 8.06
CA ARG A 305 0.40 10.08 8.06
C ARG A 305 1.21 10.82 9.11
N LEU A 306 1.21 10.34 10.35
CA LEU A 306 1.96 10.94 11.45
C LEU A 306 3.45 11.02 11.14
N HIS A 307 3.99 9.98 10.52
CA HIS A 307 5.40 9.94 10.15
C HIS A 307 5.70 10.84 8.95
N ARG A 308 4.91 10.80 7.87
CA ARG A 308 5.24 11.48 6.59
C ARG A 308 4.82 12.94 6.50
N LEU A 309 3.74 13.34 7.17
CA LEU A 309 3.19 14.71 7.06
C LEU A 309 3.75 15.66 8.12
N VAL A 310 4.53 15.14 9.07
CA VAL A 310 5.10 15.96 10.14
C VAL A 310 6.27 16.80 9.62
N TYR A 311 6.30 18.05 10.07
CA TYR A 311 7.44 18.93 9.94
C TYR A 311 8.33 18.77 11.17
N LEU A 312 9.64 18.77 10.97
CA LEU A 312 10.63 18.57 12.02
C LEU A 312 11.21 19.90 12.43
N ASP A 313 10.95 20.30 13.67
CA ASP A 313 11.65 21.40 14.32
C ASP A 313 12.99 20.94 14.90
N LEU A 314 13.76 21.89 15.44
CA LEU A 314 15.05 21.62 16.04
C LEU A 314 14.96 20.63 17.23
N GLN A 315 13.88 20.72 18.02
CA GLN A 315 13.65 19.81 19.15
C GLN A 315 13.42 18.38 18.67
N THR A 316 12.59 18.20 17.64
CA THR A 316 12.32 16.89 17.06
C THR A 316 13.60 16.29 16.49
N ILE A 317 14.39 17.06 15.73
CA ILE A 317 15.67 16.60 15.19
C ILE A 317 16.66 16.22 16.28
N ALA A 318 16.70 16.95 17.39
CA ALA A 318 17.52 16.58 18.54
C ALA A 318 17.10 15.21 19.11
N CYS A 319 15.79 14.96 19.25
CA CYS A 319 15.29 13.64 19.64
C CYS A 319 15.67 12.54 18.62
N GLU A 320 15.62 12.84 17.31
CA GLU A 320 16.00 11.88 16.25
C GLU A 320 17.48 11.49 16.29
N LEU A 321 18.31 12.32 16.91
CA LEU A 321 19.76 12.14 17.03
C LEU A 321 20.19 11.77 18.45
N ASP A 322 19.23 11.52 19.35
CA ASP A 322 19.45 11.22 20.77
C ASP A 322 20.24 12.34 21.49
N ILE A 323 19.84 13.59 21.26
CA ILE A 323 20.45 14.80 21.83
C ILE A 323 19.45 15.48 22.77
N GLU A 324 19.81 15.60 24.05
CA GLU A 324 18.94 16.20 25.07
C GLU A 324 18.72 17.71 24.87
N ASP A 325 19.80 18.47 24.58
CA ASP A 325 19.73 19.92 24.34
C ASP A 325 19.77 20.23 22.83
N PRO A 326 18.66 20.68 22.21
CA PRO A 326 18.65 21.00 20.79
C PRO A 326 19.64 22.11 20.39
N GLN A 327 20.00 23.01 21.32
CA GLN A 327 20.98 24.06 21.05
C GLN A 327 22.39 23.50 20.88
N GLU A 328 22.66 22.27 21.31
CA GLU A 328 23.92 21.59 21.06
C GLU A 328 24.19 21.40 19.57
N ILE A 329 23.16 21.12 18.77
CA ILE A 329 23.28 21.00 17.31
C ILE A 329 23.81 22.32 16.73
N LEU A 330 23.19 23.44 17.09
CA LEU A 330 23.61 24.76 16.60
C LEU A 330 25.04 25.11 17.03
N ARG A 331 25.41 24.80 18.28
CA ARG A 331 26.74 25.07 18.84
C ARG A 331 27.84 24.21 18.20
N LYS A 332 27.60 22.91 18.03
CA LYS A 332 28.60 21.95 17.52
C LYS A 332 28.76 22.02 16.00
N VAL A 333 27.66 22.10 15.26
CA VAL A 333 27.67 22.07 13.79
C VAL A 333 27.96 23.47 13.23
N GLY A 334 27.39 24.50 13.86
CA GLY A 334 27.56 25.89 13.45
C GLY A 334 26.71 26.30 12.24
N GLU A 335 26.32 27.57 12.22
CA GLU A 335 25.39 28.15 11.23
C GLU A 335 25.85 27.95 9.77
N LYS A 336 27.14 28.11 9.48
CA LYS A 336 27.67 27.92 8.12
C LYS A 336 27.42 26.50 7.61
N ARG A 337 27.64 25.49 8.45
CA ARG A 337 27.52 24.09 8.04
C ARG A 337 26.06 23.68 7.93
N LEU A 338 25.20 24.12 8.85
CA LEU A 338 23.76 23.93 8.75
C LEU A 338 23.19 24.49 7.44
N LYS A 339 23.60 25.70 7.04
CA LYS A 339 23.24 26.28 5.72
C LYS A 339 23.72 25.43 4.54
N GLN A 340 24.91 24.83 4.62
CA GLN A 340 25.41 23.95 3.57
C GLN A 340 24.63 22.64 3.45
N LEU A 341 24.00 22.20 4.54
CA LEU A 341 23.12 21.03 4.58
C LEU A 341 21.66 21.36 4.22
N GLY A 342 21.34 22.62 3.92
CA GLY A 342 19.94 23.06 3.68
C GLY A 342 19.09 23.17 4.97
N LEU A 343 19.73 23.19 6.13
CA LEU A 343 19.08 23.19 7.45
C LEU A 343 18.98 24.59 8.06
N GLU A 344 19.08 25.65 7.26
CA GLU A 344 19.07 27.03 7.76
C GLU A 344 17.74 27.45 8.39
N SER A 345 16.64 26.77 8.04
CA SER A 345 15.34 27.03 8.64
C SER A 345 15.41 26.80 10.15
N LEU A 346 16.07 25.72 10.60
CA LEU A 346 16.18 25.27 12.00
C LEU A 346 16.96 26.24 12.91
N ILE A 347 17.68 27.20 12.33
CA ILE A 347 18.37 28.25 13.09
C ILE A 347 17.36 29.26 13.67
N ARG A 348 16.16 29.33 13.08
CA ARG A 348 15.08 30.22 13.51
C ARG A 348 14.20 29.52 14.53
N ALA A 349 13.62 30.27 15.46
CA ALA A 349 12.84 29.72 16.58
C ALA A 349 11.63 28.86 16.14
N GLU A 350 10.99 29.19 15.03
CA GLU A 350 9.84 28.45 14.45
C GLU A 350 10.23 27.72 13.15
N GLY A 351 11.53 27.49 12.98
CA GLY A 351 12.10 26.82 11.82
C GLY A 351 11.75 25.35 11.77
N VAL A 352 11.36 24.86 10.60
CA VAL A 352 11.10 23.44 10.35
C VAL A 352 11.64 22.98 9.01
N ILE A 353 11.81 21.66 8.86
CA ILE A 353 12.05 20.97 7.59
C ILE A 353 11.02 19.85 7.38
N GLY A 354 10.85 19.36 6.15
CA GLY A 354 9.96 18.24 5.88
C GLY A 354 10.59 16.89 6.24
N ARG A 355 9.81 15.92 6.74
CA ARG A 355 10.28 14.54 6.93
C ARG A 355 10.94 13.95 5.69
N LEU A 356 10.34 14.18 4.52
CA LEU A 356 10.83 13.65 3.25
C LEU A 356 12.22 14.15 2.87
N GLU A 357 12.51 15.41 3.20
CA GLU A 357 13.82 16.00 3.01
C GLU A 357 14.84 15.41 3.99
N TRP A 358 14.44 15.25 5.26
CA TRP A 358 15.27 14.63 6.30
C TRP A 358 15.71 13.20 5.99
N GLU A 359 14.85 12.44 5.31
CA GLU A 359 15.09 11.04 4.95
C GLU A 359 15.69 10.84 3.56
N ALA A 360 15.79 11.89 2.73
CA ALA A 360 16.25 11.77 1.36
C ALA A 360 17.68 11.23 1.30
N ILE A 361 17.90 10.14 0.55
CA ILE A 361 19.21 9.46 0.46
C ILE A 361 19.91 9.85 -0.85
N ASP A 362 21.07 10.49 -0.73
CA ASP A 362 22.07 10.65 -1.80
C ASP A 362 23.44 10.23 -1.26
N SER A 363 23.83 8.97 -1.51
CA SER A 363 24.88 8.22 -0.80
C SER A 363 24.57 7.91 0.68
N VAL A 364 24.11 8.88 1.46
CA VAL A 364 23.57 8.79 2.84
C VAL A 364 22.37 9.73 2.96
N SER A 365 21.60 9.64 4.03
CA SER A 365 20.47 10.55 4.27
C SER A 365 20.91 11.90 4.84
N LEU A 366 20.08 12.95 4.72
CA LEU A 366 20.31 14.24 5.39
C LEU A 366 20.42 14.08 6.93
N MET A 367 19.62 13.18 7.51
CA MET A 367 19.75 12.78 8.91
C MET A 367 21.18 12.29 9.23
N GLN A 368 21.70 11.37 8.42
CA GLN A 368 23.03 10.80 8.59
C GLN A 368 24.15 11.82 8.35
N GLU A 369 23.96 12.76 7.42
CA GLU A 369 24.90 13.85 7.20
C GLU A 369 25.01 14.75 8.44
N LEU A 370 23.88 15.13 9.04
CA LEU A 370 23.91 15.91 10.28
C LEU A 370 24.51 15.12 11.43
N ALA A 371 24.16 13.84 11.57
CA ALA A 371 24.73 12.96 12.59
C ALA A 371 26.26 12.86 12.47
N ARG A 372 26.80 12.88 11.25
CA ARG A 372 28.25 12.87 10.99
C ARG A 372 28.96 14.12 11.52
N GLU A 373 28.35 15.30 11.37
CA GLU A 373 28.88 16.54 11.96
C GLU A 373 28.92 16.48 13.50
N LEU A 374 28.10 15.61 14.08
CA LEU A 374 28.01 15.32 15.51
C LEU A 374 28.83 14.08 15.92
N ARG A 375 29.72 13.60 15.05
CA ARG A 375 30.65 12.48 15.25
C ARG A 375 30.01 11.09 15.27
N ALA A 376 28.75 10.95 14.84
CA ALA A 376 28.20 9.63 14.51
C ALA A 376 28.79 9.14 13.18
N THR A 377 28.80 7.83 12.95
CA THR A 377 29.26 7.26 11.69
C THR A 377 28.06 6.70 10.92
N PRO A 378 27.71 7.26 9.74
CA PRO A 378 26.63 6.72 8.94
C PRO A 378 26.87 5.26 8.55
N TRP A 379 25.84 4.45 8.67
CA TRP A 379 25.83 3.08 8.18
C TRP A 379 24.95 2.98 6.93
N ARG A 380 25.38 2.18 5.95
CA ARG A 380 24.54 1.84 4.80
C ARG A 380 24.85 0.44 4.29
N GLN A 381 23.79 -0.30 3.97
CA GLN A 381 23.90 -1.54 3.23
C GLN A 381 24.27 -1.23 1.77
N LEU A 382 25.41 -1.75 1.31
CA LEU A 382 25.87 -1.62 -0.08
C LEU A 382 25.13 -2.54 -1.06
#